data_AF-A0A1G8C4T9-F1
#
_entry.id   AF-A0A1G8C4T9-F1
#
_cell.length_a   1.000
_cell.length_b   1.000
_cell.length_c   1.000
_cell.angle_alpha   90.00
_cell.angle_beta   90.00
_cell.angle_gamma   90.00
#
_symmetry.space_group_name_H-M   'P 1'
#
loop_
_entity.id
_entity.type
_entity.pdbx_description
1 polymer ?
#
loop_
_entity_poly.entity_id
_entity_poly.type
_entity_poly.pdbx_seq_one_letter_code
_entity_poly.pdbx_strand_id
1 'polypeptide(L)'
;MTILYIRHPAKASTDSAPACSFVLAGDGGALLQQGSAPLGSLGQLIAGAKQVVLLLAAADVTLLRLKMPPLAGARLRAALPGLVEEHILGDTQDCLLAAGAPDAAGMRTVAVAQRAWAEVLVKALLAQGARKVALLPSQLCLPLQPGSVTAALQASGDGLELALRQAPQEGLGLVLPAQPQQALLTTRAFAGDVPLTVYVAQAELAQYQQLAAGMDGVTVELDHWAHWIAGAKNAGLDLAAALDTATGSATEWRRWRWPLRLALLAVIVNLAGMNIEWMRLKREAATVRTSMQQTFKAAYPNEAPVYGLEAEQMRRNIAAARLQGGQASMDDFTSMSAALGEALGGLAGRGVVASLEYRERSLIVRLKPDMVDASAQAQVRDGLAARKLALNETAPGVWKITPATGAKA
;
A
#
# COMPACT_ATOMS: atom_id res chain seq x y z
N MET A 1 -4.42 -24.90 7.14
CA MET A 1 -4.65 -24.13 5.91
C MET A 1 -5.22 -25.07 4.87
N THR A 2 -6.44 -24.78 4.42
CA THR A 2 -7.13 -25.61 3.41
C THR A 2 -6.96 -25.04 2.01
N ILE A 3 -6.69 -25.90 1.04
CA ILE A 3 -6.62 -25.58 -0.38
C ILE A 3 -7.62 -26.48 -1.11
N LEU A 4 -8.53 -25.89 -1.88
CA LEU A 4 -9.48 -26.61 -2.72
C LEU A 4 -8.89 -26.73 -4.12
N TYR A 5 -8.67 -27.95 -4.60
CA TYR A 5 -8.28 -28.24 -5.97
C TYR A 5 -9.52 -28.69 -6.75
N ILE A 6 -9.71 -28.15 -7.94
CA ILE A 6 -10.83 -28.48 -8.82
C ILE A 6 -10.27 -28.75 -10.20
N ARG A 7 -10.58 -29.90 -10.79
CA ARG A 7 -10.35 -30.17 -12.21
C ARG A 7 -11.55 -29.73 -13.00
N HIS A 8 -11.37 -28.70 -13.82
CA HIS A 8 -12.40 -28.21 -14.71
C HIS A 8 -12.31 -29.00 -16.03
N PRO A 9 -13.43 -29.54 -16.53
CA PRO A 9 -13.44 -30.22 -17.83
C PRO A 9 -13.18 -29.23 -18.96
N ALA A 10 -12.86 -29.75 -20.13
CA ALA A 10 -12.57 -28.99 -21.33
C ALA A 10 -13.77 -28.13 -21.72
N LYS A 11 -13.48 -26.92 -22.21
CA LYS A 11 -14.50 -25.98 -22.70
C LYS A 11 -15.39 -26.60 -23.78
N ALA A 12 -14.85 -27.53 -24.56
CA ALA A 12 -15.57 -28.24 -25.61
C ALA A 12 -16.65 -29.21 -25.08
N SER A 13 -16.75 -29.44 -23.76
CA SER A 13 -17.82 -30.27 -23.20
C SER A 13 -19.19 -29.69 -23.55
N THR A 14 -20.09 -30.52 -24.05
CA THR A 14 -21.47 -30.17 -24.43
C THR A 14 -22.40 -29.94 -23.23
N ASP A 15 -21.96 -30.33 -22.04
CA ASP A 15 -22.72 -30.18 -20.79
C ASP A 15 -22.84 -28.71 -20.36
N SER A 16 -24.06 -28.28 -20.03
CA SER A 16 -24.34 -26.92 -19.55
C SER A 16 -23.83 -26.66 -18.12
N ALA A 17 -23.67 -27.72 -17.32
CA ALA A 17 -23.17 -27.66 -15.96
C ALA A 17 -22.30 -28.89 -15.67
N PRO A 18 -21.11 -28.99 -16.28
CA PRO A 18 -20.32 -30.20 -16.23
C PRO A 18 -19.82 -30.47 -14.81
N ALA A 19 -19.83 -31.74 -14.43
CA ALA A 19 -19.38 -32.16 -13.11
C ALA A 19 -17.86 -31.99 -13.01
N CYS A 20 -17.41 -31.25 -12.01
CA CYS A 20 -15.99 -31.00 -11.76
C CYS A 20 -15.51 -31.95 -10.65
N SER A 21 -14.44 -32.70 -10.93
CA SER A 21 -13.75 -33.48 -9.89
C SER A 21 -13.04 -32.51 -8.94
N PHE A 22 -13.21 -32.65 -7.64
CA PHE A 22 -12.60 -31.77 -6.64
C PHE A 22 -12.00 -32.54 -5.47
N VAL A 23 -11.04 -31.88 -4.80
CA VAL A 23 -10.50 -32.32 -3.51
C VAL A 23 -10.16 -31.11 -2.62
N LEU A 24 -10.60 -31.17 -1.37
CA LEU A 24 -10.19 -30.26 -0.31
C LEU A 24 -9.00 -30.87 0.42
N ALA A 25 -7.83 -30.23 0.29
CA ALA A 25 -6.61 -30.65 0.97
C ALA A 25 -6.35 -29.77 2.21
N GLY A 26 -5.98 -30.40 3.33
CA GLY A 26 -5.54 -29.74 4.55
C GLY A 26 -4.06 -29.38 4.55
N ASP A 27 -3.54 -29.00 5.72
CA ASP A 27 -2.11 -28.77 5.91
C ASP A 27 -1.31 -30.03 5.58
N GLY A 28 -0.14 -29.85 4.96
CA GLY A 28 0.72 -30.96 4.54
C GLY A 28 0.20 -31.75 3.32
N GLY A 29 -0.99 -31.47 2.80
CA GLY A 29 -1.57 -32.19 1.66
C GLY A 29 -2.47 -33.37 2.04
N ALA A 30 -2.88 -33.50 3.30
CA ALA A 30 -3.86 -34.50 3.71
C ALA A 30 -5.20 -34.29 2.99
N LEU A 31 -5.78 -35.35 2.41
CA LEU A 31 -7.07 -35.28 1.73
C LEU A 31 -8.19 -35.25 2.77
N LEU A 32 -8.95 -34.16 2.83
CA LEU A 32 -10.04 -34.00 3.79
C LEU A 32 -11.39 -34.41 3.21
N GLN A 33 -11.63 -34.02 1.95
CA GLN A 33 -12.88 -34.30 1.24
C GLN A 33 -12.59 -34.36 -0.25
N GLN A 34 -13.18 -35.32 -0.97
CA GLN A 34 -13.09 -35.41 -2.43
C GLN A 34 -14.45 -35.79 -3.02
N GLY A 35 -14.67 -35.46 -4.29
CA GLY A 35 -15.91 -35.79 -4.96
C GLY A 35 -15.97 -35.27 -6.40
N SER A 36 -17.16 -35.34 -6.98
CA SER A 36 -17.49 -34.72 -8.26
C SER A 36 -18.80 -33.96 -8.10
N ALA A 37 -18.80 -32.67 -8.48
CA ALA A 37 -20.01 -31.86 -8.45
C ALA A 37 -19.89 -30.67 -9.41
N PRO A 38 -21.01 -30.12 -9.91
CA PRO A 38 -20.98 -28.92 -10.76
C PRO A 38 -20.34 -27.73 -10.02
N LEU A 39 -19.60 -26.89 -10.73
CA LEU A 39 -18.85 -25.77 -10.14
C LEU A 39 -19.72 -24.83 -9.30
N GLY A 40 -20.99 -24.62 -9.68
CA GLY A 40 -21.93 -23.78 -8.94
C GLY A 40 -22.38 -24.36 -7.58
N SER A 41 -22.22 -25.66 -7.36
CA SER A 41 -22.60 -26.33 -6.10
C SER A 41 -21.48 -26.33 -5.05
N LEU A 42 -20.26 -25.94 -5.44
CA LEU A 42 -19.07 -25.97 -4.59
C LEU A 42 -18.91 -24.74 -3.69
N GLY A 43 -19.90 -23.82 -3.66
CA GLY A 43 -19.79 -22.52 -3.01
C GLY A 43 -19.37 -22.56 -1.54
N GLN A 44 -19.88 -23.50 -0.75
CA GLN A 44 -19.48 -23.66 0.66
C GLN A 44 -17.99 -24.04 0.80
N LEU A 45 -17.50 -24.96 -0.04
CA LEU A 45 -16.09 -25.36 -0.05
C LEU A 45 -15.20 -24.24 -0.56
N ILE A 46 -15.64 -23.51 -1.59
CA ILE A 46 -14.92 -22.37 -2.16
C ILE A 46 -14.76 -21.25 -1.14
N ALA A 47 -15.83 -20.86 -0.44
CA ALA A 47 -15.80 -19.79 0.57
C ALA A 47 -14.99 -20.18 1.82
N GLY A 48 -14.99 -21.48 2.17
CA GLY A 48 -14.26 -22.03 3.31
C GLY A 48 -12.76 -22.23 3.05
N ALA A 49 -12.33 -22.39 1.80
CA ALA A 49 -10.94 -22.60 1.44
C ALA A 49 -10.12 -21.31 1.50
N LYS A 50 -8.84 -21.41 1.90
CA LYS A 50 -7.92 -20.26 1.86
C LYS A 50 -7.50 -19.92 0.43
N GLN A 51 -7.40 -20.94 -0.43
CA GLN A 51 -7.06 -20.83 -1.84
C GLN A 51 -7.82 -21.88 -2.63
N VAL A 52 -8.31 -21.49 -3.81
CA VAL A 52 -8.85 -22.38 -4.82
C VAL A 52 -7.82 -22.51 -5.94
N VAL A 53 -7.50 -23.73 -6.34
CA VAL A 53 -6.63 -24.06 -7.46
C VAL A 53 -7.48 -24.75 -8.52
N LEU A 54 -7.74 -24.06 -9.62
CA LEU A 54 -8.44 -24.61 -10.76
C LEU A 54 -7.41 -25.20 -11.73
N LEU A 55 -7.44 -26.52 -11.91
CA LEU A 55 -6.69 -27.23 -12.91
C LEU A 55 -7.48 -27.17 -14.21
N LEU A 56 -6.99 -26.38 -15.17
CA LEU A 56 -7.60 -26.23 -16.47
C LEU A 56 -7.32 -27.48 -17.31
N ALA A 57 -8.34 -27.96 -18.03
CA ALA A 57 -8.18 -29.07 -18.96
C ALA A 57 -7.03 -28.81 -19.92
N ALA A 58 -6.19 -29.83 -20.15
CA ALA A 58 -4.98 -29.67 -20.94
C ALA A 58 -5.27 -29.28 -22.39
N ALA A 59 -6.45 -29.64 -22.92
CA ALA A 59 -6.89 -29.28 -24.26
C ALA A 59 -7.19 -27.77 -24.42
N ASP A 60 -7.47 -27.06 -23.34
CA ASP A 60 -7.75 -25.61 -23.36
C ASP A 60 -6.53 -24.74 -23.06
N VAL A 61 -5.38 -25.37 -22.77
CA VAL A 61 -4.14 -24.67 -22.43
C VAL A 61 -2.99 -25.17 -23.30
N THR A 62 -2.57 -24.33 -24.24
CA THR A 62 -1.39 -24.58 -25.07
C THR A 62 -0.12 -24.20 -24.32
N LEU A 63 0.89 -25.07 -24.35
CA LEU A 63 2.22 -24.80 -23.79
C LEU A 63 3.22 -24.58 -24.92
N LEU A 64 3.88 -23.41 -24.92
CA LEU A 64 4.87 -23.03 -25.90
C LEU A 64 6.25 -22.91 -25.24
N ARG A 65 7.28 -23.54 -25.81
CA ARG A 65 8.68 -23.42 -25.35
C ARG A 65 9.41 -22.39 -26.21
N LEU A 66 9.61 -21.20 -25.67
CA LEU A 66 10.15 -20.07 -26.43
C LEU A 66 11.45 -19.55 -25.81
N LYS A 67 12.40 -19.16 -26.68
CA LYS A 67 13.59 -18.44 -26.25
C LYS A 67 13.20 -16.99 -25.96
N MET A 68 13.36 -16.56 -24.72
CA MET A 68 12.95 -15.22 -24.32
C MET A 68 14.15 -14.32 -24.02
N PRO A 69 14.05 -13.02 -24.31
CA PRO A 69 15.03 -12.06 -23.82
C PRO A 69 15.09 -12.09 -22.27
N PRO A 70 16.20 -11.67 -21.66
CA PRO A 70 16.41 -11.70 -20.20
C PRO A 70 15.57 -10.63 -19.46
N LEU A 71 14.27 -10.62 -19.70
CA LEU A 71 13.27 -9.78 -19.06
C LEU A 71 12.62 -10.53 -17.90
N ALA A 72 12.17 -9.78 -16.90
CA ALA A 72 11.48 -10.32 -15.73
C ALA A 72 10.29 -9.44 -15.32
N GLY A 73 9.35 -10.04 -14.58
CA GLY A 73 8.23 -9.34 -13.97
C GLY A 73 7.37 -8.57 -14.98
N ALA A 74 7.13 -7.28 -14.71
CA ALA A 74 6.26 -6.44 -15.54
C ALA A 74 6.77 -6.27 -16.98
N ARG A 75 8.09 -6.16 -17.19
CA ARG A 75 8.67 -6.02 -18.53
C ARG A 75 8.47 -7.26 -19.38
N LEU A 76 8.61 -8.44 -18.77
CA LEU A 76 8.31 -9.69 -19.45
C LEU A 76 6.83 -9.72 -19.82
N ARG A 77 5.93 -9.49 -18.87
CA ARG A 77 4.47 -9.49 -19.13
C ARG A 77 4.06 -8.56 -20.27
N ALA A 78 4.62 -7.35 -20.33
CA ALA A 78 4.36 -6.41 -21.41
C ALA A 78 4.89 -6.88 -22.78
N ALA A 79 5.99 -7.64 -22.80
CA ALA A 79 6.57 -8.18 -24.02
C ALA A 79 5.96 -9.52 -24.46
N LEU A 80 5.25 -10.23 -23.57
CA LEU A 80 4.71 -11.57 -23.86
C LEU A 80 3.84 -11.60 -25.13
N PRO A 81 2.87 -10.69 -25.35
CA PRO A 81 2.02 -10.74 -26.54
C PRO A 81 2.83 -10.77 -27.84
N GLY A 82 3.78 -9.84 -28.01
CA GLY A 82 4.62 -9.80 -29.21
C GLY A 82 5.58 -10.97 -29.35
N LEU A 83 5.97 -11.63 -28.25
CA LEU A 83 6.84 -12.82 -28.29
C LEU A 83 6.09 -14.10 -28.69
N VAL A 84 4.78 -14.17 -28.45
CA VAL A 84 3.97 -15.36 -28.75
C VAL A 84 3.15 -15.22 -30.03
N GLU A 85 3.07 -14.02 -30.61
CA GLU A 85 2.23 -13.68 -31.77
C GLU A 85 2.42 -14.64 -32.95
N GLU A 86 3.67 -14.99 -33.29
CA GLU A 86 3.97 -15.91 -34.39
C GLU A 86 3.64 -17.38 -34.10
N HIS A 87 3.35 -17.72 -32.84
CA HIS A 87 3.12 -19.09 -32.37
C HIS A 87 1.65 -19.39 -32.06
N ILE A 88 0.78 -18.39 -32.10
CA ILE A 88 -0.63 -18.51 -31.73
C ILE A 88 -1.50 -18.19 -32.95
N LEU A 89 -2.59 -18.93 -33.09
CA LEU A 89 -3.64 -18.61 -34.05
C LEU A 89 -4.62 -17.62 -33.42
N GLY A 90 -4.76 -16.43 -34.01
CA GLY A 90 -5.69 -15.38 -33.57
C GLY A 90 -4.99 -14.20 -32.88
N ASP A 91 -5.79 -13.34 -32.24
CA ASP A 91 -5.27 -12.16 -31.55
C ASP A 91 -4.68 -12.53 -30.17
N THR A 92 -3.48 -12.02 -29.89
CA THR A 92 -2.80 -12.19 -28.60
C THR A 92 -3.52 -11.44 -27.47
N GLN A 93 -4.33 -10.42 -27.78
CA GLN A 93 -5.15 -9.71 -26.80
C GLN A 93 -6.29 -10.58 -26.23
N ASP A 94 -6.78 -11.53 -27.03
CA ASP A 94 -7.79 -12.51 -26.62
C ASP A 94 -7.19 -13.69 -25.82
N CYS A 95 -5.86 -13.72 -25.69
CA CYS A 95 -5.13 -14.76 -25.01
C CYS A 95 -4.75 -14.35 -23.58
N LEU A 96 -4.91 -15.30 -22.66
CA LEU A 96 -4.35 -15.25 -21.32
C LEU A 96 -2.97 -15.90 -21.36
N LEU A 97 -1.92 -15.12 -21.05
CA LEU A 97 -0.53 -15.53 -21.20
C LEU A 97 0.17 -15.55 -19.84
N ALA A 98 0.77 -16.68 -19.48
CA ALA A 98 1.64 -16.80 -18.32
C ALA A 98 2.96 -17.45 -18.70
N ALA A 99 4.07 -16.88 -18.27
CA ALA A 99 5.41 -17.40 -18.54
C ALA A 99 6.08 -17.93 -17.27
N GLY A 100 6.69 -19.10 -17.39
CA GLY A 100 7.44 -19.75 -16.33
C GLY A 100 8.85 -19.19 -16.14
N ALA A 101 9.57 -19.82 -15.21
CA ALA A 101 10.99 -19.56 -15.03
C ALA A 101 11.80 -20.08 -16.23
N PRO A 102 12.88 -19.38 -16.62
CA PRO A 102 13.79 -19.86 -17.65
C PRO A 102 14.53 -21.11 -17.18
N ASP A 103 14.74 -22.04 -18.10
CA ASP A 103 15.64 -23.17 -17.89
C ASP A 103 17.12 -22.78 -18.11
N ALA A 104 18.01 -23.77 -17.96
CA ALA A 104 19.46 -23.57 -18.14
C ALA A 104 19.84 -23.13 -19.56
N ALA A 105 19.01 -23.41 -20.57
CA ALA A 105 19.22 -22.99 -21.96
C ALA A 105 18.60 -21.60 -22.25
N GLY A 106 17.96 -20.97 -21.27
CA GLY A 106 17.26 -19.68 -21.42
C GLY A 106 15.89 -19.80 -22.10
N MET A 107 15.37 -21.02 -22.27
CA MET A 107 14.03 -21.27 -22.79
C MET A 107 13.01 -21.13 -21.66
N ARG A 108 11.83 -20.61 -21.99
CA ARG A 108 10.70 -20.49 -21.05
C ARG A 108 9.48 -21.18 -21.63
N THR A 109 8.75 -21.86 -20.77
CA THR A 109 7.40 -22.30 -21.09
C THR A 109 6.41 -21.17 -20.89
N VAL A 110 5.58 -20.93 -21.90
CA VAL A 110 4.44 -20.02 -21.87
C VAL A 110 3.17 -20.82 -21.97
N ALA A 111 2.27 -20.66 -21.00
CA ALA A 111 0.91 -21.15 -21.09
C ALA A 111 0.04 -20.09 -21.77
N VAL A 112 -0.77 -20.56 -22.72
CA VAL A 112 -1.72 -19.78 -23.50
C VAL A 112 -3.09 -20.40 -23.31
N ALA A 113 -4.05 -19.61 -22.86
CA ALA A 113 -5.45 -20.00 -22.74
C ALA A 113 -6.36 -18.88 -23.25
N GLN A 114 -7.64 -19.16 -23.52
CA GLN A 114 -8.56 -18.10 -23.93
C GLN A 114 -8.94 -17.18 -22.76
N ARG A 115 -8.70 -15.88 -22.90
CA ARG A 115 -8.91 -14.88 -21.84
C ARG A 115 -10.36 -14.80 -21.39
N ALA A 116 -11.29 -14.61 -22.33
CA ALA A 116 -12.71 -14.43 -22.02
C ALA A 116 -13.30 -15.61 -21.23
N TRP A 117 -12.94 -16.84 -21.61
CA TRP A 117 -13.39 -18.04 -20.92
C TRP A 117 -12.80 -18.16 -19.50
N ALA A 118 -11.49 -17.99 -19.35
CA ALA A 118 -10.84 -18.04 -18.04
C ALA A 118 -11.35 -16.94 -17.09
N GLU A 119 -11.64 -15.74 -17.62
CA GLU A 119 -12.25 -14.65 -16.86
C GLU A 119 -13.62 -15.02 -16.29
N VAL A 120 -14.47 -15.69 -17.07
CA VAL A 120 -15.79 -16.16 -16.60
C VAL A 120 -15.65 -17.12 -15.43
N LEU A 121 -14.73 -18.10 -15.53
CA LEU A 121 -14.47 -19.06 -14.47
C LEU A 121 -13.98 -18.39 -13.18
N VAL A 122 -13.00 -17.48 -13.30
CA VAL A 122 -12.47 -16.77 -12.13
C VAL A 122 -13.53 -15.86 -11.51
N LYS A 123 -14.31 -15.13 -12.32
CA LYS A 123 -15.44 -14.32 -11.82
C LYS A 123 -16.47 -15.18 -11.09
N ALA A 124 -16.80 -16.36 -11.60
CA ALA A 124 -17.72 -17.29 -10.94
C ALA A 124 -17.17 -17.79 -9.59
N LEU A 125 -15.88 -18.13 -9.51
CA LEU A 125 -15.23 -18.54 -8.26
C LEU A 125 -15.21 -17.40 -7.22
N LEU A 126 -14.88 -16.18 -7.66
CA LEU A 126 -14.88 -15.00 -6.79
C LEU A 126 -16.28 -14.67 -6.28
N ALA A 127 -17.31 -14.77 -7.14
CA ALA A 127 -18.71 -14.58 -6.75
C ALA A 127 -19.18 -15.61 -5.71
N GLN A 128 -18.60 -16.80 -5.70
CA GLN A 128 -18.85 -17.84 -4.70
C GLN A 128 -18.01 -17.67 -3.40
N GLY A 129 -17.23 -16.59 -3.28
CA GLY A 129 -16.46 -16.27 -2.07
C GLY A 129 -15.01 -16.77 -2.06
N ALA A 130 -14.45 -17.15 -3.22
CA ALA A 130 -13.04 -17.53 -3.30
C ALA A 130 -12.12 -16.37 -2.86
N ARG A 131 -11.25 -16.62 -1.88
CA ARG A 131 -10.32 -15.59 -1.37
C ARG A 131 -9.09 -15.40 -2.26
N LYS A 132 -8.66 -16.48 -2.89
CA LYS A 132 -7.51 -16.53 -3.80
C LYS A 132 -7.76 -17.63 -4.81
N VAL A 133 -7.53 -17.32 -6.09
CA VAL A 133 -7.69 -18.26 -7.21
C VAL A 133 -6.36 -18.41 -7.92
N ALA A 134 -5.98 -19.64 -8.24
CA ALA A 134 -4.88 -19.96 -9.13
C ALA A 134 -5.42 -20.82 -10.29
N LEU A 135 -4.92 -20.59 -11.50
CA LEU A 135 -5.28 -21.33 -12.70
C LEU A 135 -4.03 -22.06 -13.20
N LEU A 136 -4.02 -23.38 -13.13
CA LEU A 136 -2.85 -24.19 -13.51
C LEU A 136 -3.17 -25.10 -14.72
N PRO A 137 -2.25 -25.26 -15.68
CA PRO A 137 -2.38 -26.26 -16.73
C PRO A 137 -2.33 -27.66 -16.11
N SER A 138 -3.39 -28.46 -16.29
CA SER A 138 -3.48 -29.80 -15.70
C SER A 138 -2.34 -30.74 -16.17
N GLN A 139 -1.91 -30.65 -17.42
CA GLN A 139 -0.80 -31.47 -17.94
C GLN A 139 0.52 -31.24 -17.20
N LEU A 140 0.76 -30.06 -16.61
CA LEU A 140 1.96 -29.80 -15.78
C LEU A 140 1.79 -30.28 -14.33
N CYS A 141 0.60 -30.73 -13.95
CA CYS A 141 0.28 -31.25 -12.62
C CYS A 141 0.33 -32.78 -12.56
N LEU A 142 0.52 -33.47 -13.69
CA LEU A 142 0.78 -34.91 -13.73
C LEU A 142 2.15 -35.24 -13.11
N PRO A 143 2.34 -36.41 -12.49
CA PRO A 143 3.67 -36.84 -12.07
C PRO A 143 4.56 -37.03 -13.31
N LEU A 144 5.87 -36.91 -13.13
CA LEU A 144 6.85 -37.13 -14.20
C LEU A 144 8.01 -37.93 -13.63
N GLN A 145 8.24 -39.12 -14.16
CA GLN A 145 9.44 -39.89 -13.86
C GLN A 145 10.48 -39.64 -14.98
N PRO A 146 11.78 -39.55 -14.65
CA PRO A 146 12.82 -39.34 -15.65
C PRO A 146 12.79 -40.40 -16.75
N GLY A 147 12.79 -39.97 -18.02
CA GLY A 147 12.78 -40.89 -19.16
C GLY A 147 11.45 -41.62 -19.38
N SER A 148 10.34 -41.11 -18.83
CA SER A 148 9.00 -41.64 -19.05
C SER A 148 8.03 -40.54 -19.46
N VAL A 149 6.95 -40.94 -20.15
CA VAL A 149 5.80 -40.09 -20.42
C VAL A 149 4.68 -40.48 -19.47
N THR A 150 3.97 -39.49 -18.94
CA THR A 150 2.79 -39.72 -18.11
C THR A 150 1.57 -39.13 -18.80
N ALA A 151 0.47 -39.87 -18.80
CA ALA A 151 -0.81 -39.42 -19.31
C ALA A 151 -1.91 -39.62 -18.26
N ALA A 152 -2.97 -38.82 -18.34
CA ALA A 152 -4.24 -39.10 -17.71
C ALA A 152 -5.34 -39.09 -18.76
N LEU A 153 -6.20 -40.10 -18.72
CA LEU A 153 -7.41 -40.21 -19.53
C LEU A 153 -8.62 -40.11 -18.61
N GLN A 154 -9.51 -39.16 -18.88
CA GLN A 154 -10.70 -38.91 -18.06
C GLN A 154 -11.94 -38.79 -18.93
N ALA A 155 -13.06 -39.39 -18.51
CA ALA A 155 -14.34 -39.13 -19.15
C ALA A 155 -14.78 -37.67 -18.96
N SER A 156 -15.26 -37.05 -20.03
CA SER A 156 -15.77 -35.68 -20.01
C SER A 156 -16.85 -35.50 -21.08
N GLY A 157 -18.09 -35.23 -20.65
CA GLY A 157 -19.26 -35.20 -21.53
C GLY A 157 -19.34 -36.46 -22.41
N ASP A 158 -19.40 -36.26 -23.72
CA ASP A 158 -19.48 -37.33 -24.73
C ASP A 158 -18.09 -37.88 -25.18
N GLY A 159 -17.00 -37.46 -24.53
CA GLY A 159 -15.63 -37.78 -24.94
C GLY A 159 -14.68 -38.18 -23.81
N LEU A 160 -13.40 -38.27 -24.15
CA LEU A 160 -12.29 -38.52 -23.25
C LEU A 160 -11.30 -37.35 -23.31
N GLU A 161 -10.94 -36.79 -22.17
CA GLU A 161 -9.87 -35.83 -22.05
C GLU A 161 -8.54 -36.54 -21.82
N LEU A 162 -7.59 -36.28 -22.71
CA LEU A 162 -6.21 -36.66 -22.57
C LEU A 162 -5.40 -35.47 -22.07
N ALA A 163 -4.70 -35.64 -20.94
CA ALA A 163 -3.60 -34.78 -20.54
C ALA A 163 -2.31 -35.61 -20.58
N LEU A 164 -1.24 -35.06 -21.16
CA LEU A 164 0.01 -35.79 -21.37
C LEU A 164 1.19 -34.91 -20.97
N ARG A 165 2.09 -35.44 -20.14
CA ARG A 165 3.31 -34.80 -19.66
C ARG A 165 4.53 -35.56 -20.17
N GLN A 166 5.32 -34.90 -21.01
CA GLN A 166 6.52 -35.49 -21.64
C GLN A 166 7.80 -35.02 -20.97
N ALA A 167 7.82 -33.77 -20.50
CA ALA A 167 8.99 -33.17 -19.88
C ALA A 167 8.58 -32.24 -18.73
N PRO A 168 9.54 -31.73 -17.92
CA PRO A 168 9.22 -30.90 -16.75
C PRO A 168 8.38 -29.67 -17.08
N GLN A 169 8.60 -29.05 -18.25
CA GLN A 169 7.86 -27.89 -18.70
C GLN A 169 7.15 -28.10 -20.06
N GLU A 170 6.90 -29.35 -20.45
CA GLU A 170 6.26 -29.70 -21.73
C GLU A 170 5.14 -30.71 -21.52
N GLY A 171 4.04 -30.49 -22.22
CA GLY A 171 2.88 -31.33 -22.18
C GLY A 171 1.85 -30.92 -23.23
N LEU A 172 0.90 -31.81 -23.47
CA LEU A 172 -0.14 -31.70 -24.48
C LEU A 172 -1.48 -32.06 -23.84
N GLY A 173 -2.57 -31.52 -24.37
CA GLY A 173 -3.90 -32.05 -24.11
C GLY A 173 -4.74 -32.15 -25.37
N LEU A 174 -5.64 -33.13 -25.38
CA LEU A 174 -6.54 -33.41 -26.49
C LEU A 174 -7.90 -33.86 -25.94
N VAL A 175 -8.96 -33.54 -26.67
CA VAL A 175 -10.26 -34.19 -26.49
C VAL A 175 -10.38 -35.28 -27.53
N LEU A 176 -10.59 -36.50 -27.07
CA LEU A 176 -10.68 -37.71 -27.87
C LEU A 176 -12.13 -38.22 -27.86
N PRO A 177 -12.58 -38.97 -28.89
CA PRO A 177 -13.85 -39.68 -28.83
C PRO A 177 -13.90 -40.63 -27.62
N ALA A 178 -15.10 -40.94 -27.12
CA ALA A 178 -15.33 -41.90 -26.03
C ALA A 178 -15.08 -43.37 -26.46
N GLN A 179 -13.88 -43.65 -26.98
CA GLN A 179 -13.41 -44.95 -27.44
C GLN A 179 -12.10 -45.31 -26.73
N PRO A 180 -12.17 -46.04 -25.58
CA PRO A 180 -11.00 -46.29 -24.72
C PRO A 180 -9.80 -46.90 -25.44
N GLN A 181 -10.02 -47.85 -26.36
CA GLN A 181 -8.95 -48.47 -27.14
C GLN A 181 -8.25 -47.46 -28.06
N GLN A 182 -9.02 -46.64 -28.79
CA GLN A 182 -8.45 -45.62 -29.68
C GLN A 182 -7.75 -44.52 -28.88
N ALA A 183 -8.30 -44.15 -27.73
CA ALA A 183 -7.68 -43.19 -26.82
C ALA A 183 -6.32 -43.70 -26.30
N LEU A 184 -6.24 -44.96 -25.90
CA LEU A 184 -5.00 -45.58 -25.44
C LEU A 184 -3.95 -45.67 -26.56
N LEU A 185 -4.36 -46.08 -27.77
CA LEU A 185 -3.46 -46.12 -28.94
C LEU A 185 -2.94 -44.73 -29.32
N THR A 186 -3.81 -43.72 -29.28
CA THR A 186 -3.44 -42.32 -29.55
C THR A 186 -2.44 -41.83 -28.49
N THR A 187 -2.71 -42.13 -27.22
CA THR A 187 -1.81 -41.78 -26.10
C THR A 187 -0.44 -42.45 -26.28
N ARG A 188 -0.40 -43.73 -26.67
CA ARG A 188 0.83 -44.46 -26.97
C ARG A 188 1.60 -43.83 -28.13
N ALA A 189 0.92 -43.45 -29.21
CA ALA A 189 1.55 -42.83 -30.36
C ALA A 189 2.24 -41.51 -29.99
N PHE A 190 1.64 -40.68 -29.14
CA PHE A 190 2.27 -39.46 -28.64
C PHE A 190 3.44 -39.70 -27.68
N ALA A 191 3.45 -40.83 -26.97
CA ALA A 191 4.56 -41.20 -26.10
C ALA A 191 5.78 -41.74 -26.88
N GLY A 192 5.64 -42.07 -28.16
CA GLY A 192 6.70 -42.67 -28.96
C GLY A 192 7.07 -44.06 -28.45
N ASP A 193 8.37 -44.39 -28.38
CA ASP A 193 8.86 -45.67 -27.86
C ASP A 193 9.19 -45.64 -26.35
N VAL A 194 8.97 -44.49 -25.70
CA VAL A 194 9.31 -44.27 -24.29
C VAL A 194 8.30 -44.96 -23.37
N PRO A 195 8.69 -45.44 -22.17
CA PRO A 195 7.75 -45.95 -21.18
C PRO A 195 6.62 -44.94 -20.89
N LEU A 196 5.38 -45.43 -20.90
CA LEU A 196 4.17 -44.64 -20.75
C LEU A 196 3.38 -45.13 -19.53
N THR A 197 3.15 -44.24 -18.56
CA THR A 197 2.19 -44.47 -17.46
C THR A 197 0.90 -43.72 -17.75
N VAL A 198 -0.23 -44.42 -17.76
CA VAL A 198 -1.57 -43.86 -17.99
C VAL A 198 -2.40 -43.95 -16.72
N TYR A 199 -2.84 -42.79 -16.21
CA TYR A 199 -3.74 -42.67 -15.08
C TYR A 199 -5.20 -42.63 -15.54
N VAL A 200 -6.03 -43.50 -14.96
CA VAL A 200 -7.46 -43.61 -15.29
C VAL A 200 -8.31 -43.69 -14.03
N ALA A 201 -9.61 -43.43 -14.14
CA ALA A 201 -10.53 -43.55 -13.01
C ALA A 201 -10.67 -45.00 -12.51
N GLN A 202 -11.00 -45.17 -11.22
CA GLN A 202 -11.17 -46.49 -10.59
C GLN A 202 -12.13 -47.41 -11.36
N ALA A 203 -13.22 -46.84 -11.89
CA ALA A 203 -14.23 -47.59 -12.62
C ALA A 203 -13.73 -48.15 -13.96
N GLU A 204 -12.72 -47.52 -14.56
CA GLU A 204 -12.20 -47.85 -15.90
C GLU A 204 -10.88 -48.63 -15.83
N LEU A 205 -10.26 -48.71 -14.65
CA LEU A 205 -8.93 -49.29 -14.44
C LEU A 205 -8.80 -50.70 -15.04
N ALA A 206 -9.73 -51.60 -14.75
CA ALA A 206 -9.69 -52.97 -15.24
C ALA A 206 -9.79 -53.04 -16.78
N GLN A 207 -10.61 -52.19 -17.39
CA GLN A 207 -10.77 -52.13 -18.84
C GLN A 207 -9.48 -51.66 -19.52
N TYR A 208 -8.88 -50.57 -19.03
CA TYR A 208 -7.63 -50.06 -19.60
C TYR A 208 -6.45 -50.98 -19.35
N GLN A 209 -6.37 -51.67 -18.21
CA GLN A 209 -5.35 -52.69 -17.96
C GLN A 209 -5.43 -53.86 -18.95
N GLN A 210 -6.66 -54.31 -19.27
CA GLN A 210 -6.86 -55.34 -20.28
C GLN A 210 -6.45 -54.88 -21.69
N LEU A 211 -6.75 -53.63 -22.05
CA LEU A 211 -6.35 -53.05 -23.33
C LEU A 211 -4.83 -52.85 -23.44
N ALA A 212 -4.18 -52.47 -22.33
CA ALA A 212 -2.73 -52.27 -22.27
C ALA A 212 -1.93 -53.58 -22.23
N ALA A 213 -2.55 -54.72 -21.88
CA ALA A 213 -1.85 -56.00 -21.77
C ALA A 213 -1.16 -56.47 -23.06
N GLY A 214 -1.61 -55.98 -24.23
CA GLY A 214 -0.99 -56.23 -25.53
C GLY A 214 -0.04 -55.13 -26.01
N MET A 215 0.31 -54.15 -25.17
CA MET A 215 1.10 -52.98 -25.55
C MET A 215 2.40 -52.94 -24.75
N ASP A 216 3.54 -52.94 -25.45
CA ASP A 216 4.84 -52.85 -24.81
C ASP A 216 5.08 -51.47 -24.19
N GLY A 217 5.59 -51.46 -22.96
CA GLY A 217 5.99 -50.24 -22.26
C GLY A 217 4.84 -49.37 -21.74
N VAL A 218 3.60 -49.88 -21.72
CA VAL A 218 2.43 -49.16 -21.19
C VAL A 218 2.03 -49.71 -19.82
N THR A 219 2.01 -48.85 -18.82
CA THR A 219 1.48 -49.16 -17.48
C THR A 219 0.22 -48.35 -17.24
N VAL A 220 -0.80 -48.98 -16.67
CA VAL A 220 -2.07 -48.33 -16.34
C VAL A 220 -2.25 -48.33 -14.83
N GLU A 221 -2.38 -47.14 -14.26
CA GLU A 221 -2.48 -46.90 -12.83
C GLU A 221 -3.75 -46.14 -12.47
N LEU A 222 -4.14 -46.23 -11.20
CA LEU A 222 -5.28 -45.49 -10.67
C LEU A 222 -4.94 -43.99 -10.54
N ASP A 223 -5.83 -43.15 -11.04
CA ASP A 223 -5.78 -41.71 -10.86
C ASP A 223 -5.97 -41.29 -9.39
N HIS A 224 -4.92 -40.79 -8.75
CA HIS A 224 -4.94 -40.32 -7.36
C HIS A 224 -4.69 -38.81 -7.24
N TRP A 225 -5.53 -38.15 -6.45
CA TRP A 225 -5.39 -36.72 -6.11
C TRP A 225 -4.04 -36.34 -5.50
N ALA A 226 -3.36 -37.28 -4.83
CA ALA A 226 -2.02 -37.04 -4.28
C ALA A 226 -1.03 -36.61 -5.37
N HIS A 227 -1.10 -37.20 -6.56
CA HIS A 227 -0.23 -36.86 -7.69
C HIS A 227 -0.51 -35.44 -8.20
N TRP A 228 -1.78 -35.09 -8.39
CA TRP A 228 -2.20 -33.76 -8.84
C TRP A 228 -1.83 -32.66 -7.85
N ILE A 229 -2.01 -32.90 -6.54
CA ILE A 229 -1.65 -31.94 -5.49
C ILE A 229 -0.13 -31.74 -5.47
N ALA A 230 0.65 -32.81 -5.60
CA ALA A 230 2.11 -32.72 -5.67
C ALA A 230 2.58 -31.97 -6.93
N GLY A 231 2.00 -32.29 -8.09
CA GLY A 231 2.32 -31.62 -9.34
C GLY A 231 1.89 -30.15 -9.36
N ALA A 232 0.72 -29.82 -8.84
CA ALA A 232 0.22 -28.44 -8.76
C ALA A 232 1.14 -27.52 -7.93
N LYS A 233 1.77 -28.05 -6.87
CA LYS A 233 2.77 -27.30 -6.10
C LYS A 233 4.02 -26.96 -6.92
N ASN A 234 4.36 -27.80 -7.89
CA ASN A 234 5.58 -27.72 -8.68
C ASN A 234 5.37 -27.13 -10.10
N ALA A 235 4.13 -27.01 -10.57
CA ALA A 235 3.82 -26.55 -11.93
C ALA A 235 4.36 -25.13 -12.22
N GLY A 236 4.31 -24.23 -11.24
CA GLY A 236 4.95 -22.91 -11.30
C GLY A 236 4.42 -21.95 -12.36
N LEU A 237 3.31 -22.29 -13.03
CA LEU A 237 2.75 -21.57 -14.19
C LEU A 237 1.29 -21.19 -13.93
N ASP A 238 1.09 -20.12 -13.15
CA ASP A 238 -0.24 -19.63 -12.77
C ASP A 238 -0.77 -18.59 -13.75
N LEU A 239 -1.81 -18.95 -14.49
CA LEU A 239 -2.51 -18.10 -15.45
C LEU A 239 -3.38 -17.03 -14.77
N ALA A 240 -3.80 -17.22 -13.51
CA ALA A 240 -4.61 -16.25 -12.79
C ALA A 240 -3.88 -14.92 -12.59
N ALA A 241 -2.54 -14.95 -12.49
CA ALA A 241 -1.70 -13.77 -12.29
C ALA A 241 -1.67 -12.82 -13.50
N ALA A 242 -2.13 -13.28 -14.67
CA ALA A 242 -2.26 -12.48 -15.89
C ALA A 242 -3.64 -11.82 -16.01
N LEU A 243 -4.59 -12.16 -15.13
CA LEU A 243 -5.87 -11.49 -15.05
C LEU A 243 -5.73 -10.23 -14.19
N ASP A 244 -6.17 -9.09 -14.73
CA ASP A 244 -6.26 -7.81 -13.99
C ASP A 244 -7.42 -7.78 -12.99
N THR A 245 -8.23 -8.85 -12.94
CA THR A 245 -9.23 -9.03 -11.90
C THR A 245 -8.50 -9.15 -10.56
N ALA A 246 -8.89 -8.37 -9.57
CA ALA A 246 -8.29 -8.32 -8.25
C ALA A 246 -8.36 -9.69 -7.53
N THR A 247 -7.50 -10.61 -7.94
CA THR A 247 -7.32 -11.94 -7.38
C THR A 247 -6.53 -11.77 -6.09
N GLY A 248 -7.25 -11.40 -5.03
CA GLY A 248 -6.84 -11.37 -3.62
C GLY A 248 -5.33 -11.23 -3.41
N SER A 249 -4.83 -10.00 -3.42
CA SER A 249 -3.42 -9.63 -3.31
C SER A 249 -2.82 -9.91 -1.91
N ALA A 250 -2.76 -11.18 -1.51
CA ALA A 250 -1.92 -11.62 -0.39
C ALA A 250 -0.43 -11.30 -0.63
N THR A 251 -0.04 -11.05 -1.88
CA THR A 251 1.31 -10.67 -2.30
C THR A 251 1.66 -9.21 -2.02
N GLU A 252 0.68 -8.33 -1.78
CA GLU A 252 0.92 -6.91 -1.49
C GLU A 252 1.26 -6.66 -0.01
N TRP A 253 0.65 -7.38 0.92
CA TRP A 253 0.92 -7.19 2.36
C TRP A 253 2.40 -7.45 2.72
N ARG A 254 3.04 -8.40 2.01
CA ARG A 254 4.47 -8.71 2.22
C ARG A 254 5.40 -7.61 1.68
N ARG A 255 4.96 -6.82 0.69
CA ARG A 255 5.70 -5.66 0.16
C ARG A 255 5.62 -4.44 1.09
N TRP A 256 4.53 -4.30 1.85
CA TRP A 256 4.34 -3.19 2.79
C TRP A 256 5.13 -3.29 4.09
N ARG A 257 5.76 -4.44 4.39
CA ARG A 257 6.53 -4.63 5.64
C ARG A 257 7.71 -3.68 5.76
N TRP A 258 8.39 -3.37 4.67
CA TRP A 258 9.53 -2.44 4.65
C TRP A 258 9.09 -0.97 4.71
N PRO A 259 8.12 -0.51 3.90
CA PRO A 259 7.54 0.83 4.05
C PRO A 259 7.03 1.10 5.47
N LEU A 260 6.31 0.15 6.07
CA LEU A 260 5.77 0.31 7.43
C LEU A 260 6.89 0.39 8.48
N ARG A 261 7.95 -0.41 8.34
CA ARG A 261 9.13 -0.35 9.22
C ARG A 261 9.87 0.97 9.09
N LEU A 262 10.05 1.47 7.87
CA LEU A 262 10.70 2.76 7.62
C LEU A 262 9.85 3.91 8.17
N ALA A 263 8.52 3.86 8.00
CA ALA A 263 7.60 4.83 8.58
C ALA A 263 7.67 4.82 10.12
N LEU A 264 7.64 3.64 10.74
CA LEU A 264 7.80 3.48 12.19
C LEU A 264 9.15 4.03 12.67
N LEU A 265 10.24 3.70 11.96
CA LEU A 265 11.58 4.21 12.26
C LEU A 265 11.63 5.74 12.20
N ALA A 266 11.04 6.34 11.15
CA ALA A 266 10.99 7.79 10.99
C ALA A 266 10.23 8.47 12.15
N VAL A 267 9.12 7.88 12.59
CA VAL A 267 8.36 8.37 13.77
C VAL A 267 9.21 8.29 15.04
N ILE A 268 9.91 7.17 15.26
CA ILE A 268 10.79 7.00 16.44
C ILE A 268 11.92 8.04 16.42
N VAL A 269 12.57 8.25 15.27
CA VAL A 269 13.65 9.25 15.13
C VAL A 269 13.13 10.67 15.39
N ASN A 270 11.94 11.00 14.88
CA ASN A 270 11.32 12.30 15.11
C ASN A 270 11.01 12.54 16.59
N LEU A 271 10.40 11.55 17.27
CA LEU A 271 10.12 11.61 18.70
C LEU A 271 11.40 11.72 19.54
N ALA A 272 12.44 10.98 19.18
CA ALA A 272 13.74 11.05 19.86
C ALA A 272 14.38 12.43 19.70
N GLY A 273 14.39 13.00 18.49
CA GLY A 273 14.90 14.34 18.23
C GLY A 273 14.17 15.41 19.04
N MET A 274 12.83 15.36 19.05
CA MET A 274 12.00 16.30 19.80
C MET A 274 12.23 16.19 21.32
N ASN A 275 12.42 14.97 21.83
CA ASN A 275 12.69 14.75 23.25
C ASN A 275 14.09 15.25 23.67
N ILE A 276 15.09 15.10 22.79
CA ILE A 276 16.45 15.63 23.03
C ILE A 276 16.42 17.16 23.09
N GLU A 277 15.75 17.80 22.14
CA GLU A 277 15.62 19.27 22.12
C GLU A 277 14.88 19.78 23.36
N TRP A 278 13.81 19.10 23.77
CA TRP A 278 13.10 19.41 25.01
C TRP A 278 14.00 19.29 26.25
N MET A 279 14.81 18.23 26.34
CA MET A 279 15.76 18.06 27.44
C MET A 279 16.85 19.15 27.43
N ARG A 280 17.33 19.55 26.24
CA ARG A 280 18.29 20.64 26.09
C ARG A 280 17.70 21.97 26.54
N LEU A 281 16.53 22.34 26.03
CA LEU A 281 15.79 23.54 26.42
C LEU A 281 15.51 23.58 27.93
N LYS A 282 15.17 22.44 28.53
CA LYS A 282 14.95 22.33 29.98
C LYS A 282 16.22 22.60 30.78
N ARG A 283 17.38 22.11 30.32
CA ARG A 283 18.68 22.38 30.95
C ARG A 283 19.06 23.85 30.79
N GLU A 284 18.93 24.41 29.60
CA GLU A 284 19.20 25.82 29.32
C GLU A 284 18.34 26.74 30.19
N ALA A 285 17.04 26.46 30.30
CA ALA A 285 16.12 27.18 31.17
C ALA A 285 16.51 27.08 32.66
N ALA A 286 16.97 25.91 33.11
CA ALA A 286 17.45 25.74 34.48
C ALA A 286 18.69 26.60 34.76
N THR A 287 19.69 26.59 33.87
CA THR A 287 20.88 27.44 33.99
C THR A 287 20.54 28.93 34.01
N VAL A 288 19.67 29.39 33.10
CA VAL A 288 19.22 30.79 33.07
C VAL A 288 18.55 31.14 34.40
N ARG A 289 17.64 30.30 34.89
CA ARG A 289 16.95 30.54 36.15
C ARG A 289 17.92 30.62 37.33
N THR A 290 18.90 29.72 37.42
CA THR A 290 19.93 29.77 38.46
C THR A 290 20.73 31.08 38.42
N SER A 291 21.12 31.55 37.23
CA SER A 291 21.84 32.82 37.08
C SER A 291 21.01 34.04 37.49
N MET A 292 19.69 34.01 37.25
CA MET A 292 18.77 35.05 37.70
C MET A 292 18.69 35.09 39.23
N GLN A 293 18.57 33.93 39.90
CA GLN A 293 18.50 33.91 41.37
C GLN A 293 19.81 34.42 41.98
N GLN A 294 20.96 34.05 41.41
CA GLN A 294 22.27 34.51 41.88
C GLN A 294 22.42 36.03 41.76
N THR A 295 22.04 36.58 40.60
CA THR A 295 22.09 38.03 40.35
C THR A 295 21.11 38.78 41.24
N PHE A 296 19.89 38.26 41.43
CA PHE A 296 18.88 38.86 42.32
C PHE A 296 19.36 38.89 43.78
N LYS A 297 19.90 37.77 44.29
CA LYS A 297 20.45 37.70 45.65
C LYS A 297 21.64 38.64 45.84
N ALA A 298 22.49 38.81 44.82
CA ALA A 298 23.62 39.74 44.89
C ALA A 298 23.17 41.21 44.90
N ALA A 299 22.10 41.55 44.17
CA ALA A 299 21.59 42.92 44.10
C ALA A 299 20.66 43.31 45.25
N TYR A 300 19.88 42.35 45.80
CA TYR A 300 18.87 42.58 46.83
C TYR A 300 19.01 41.58 48.00
N PRO A 301 20.08 41.68 48.81
CA PRO A 301 20.38 40.71 49.88
C PRO A 301 19.35 40.67 51.02
N ASN A 302 18.51 41.70 51.18
CA ASN A 302 17.52 41.81 52.25
C ASN A 302 16.08 41.45 51.84
N GLU A 303 15.84 41.01 50.60
CA GLU A 303 14.52 40.59 50.12
C GLU A 303 14.46 39.08 49.83
N ALA A 304 13.39 38.41 50.28
CA ALA A 304 13.19 36.99 50.01
C ALA A 304 12.71 36.77 48.56
N PRO A 305 13.46 36.03 47.72
CA PRO A 305 13.05 35.77 46.34
C PRO A 305 11.80 34.88 46.29
N VAL A 306 10.81 35.24 45.47
CA VAL A 306 9.64 34.40 45.18
C VAL A 306 9.95 33.53 43.95
N TYR A 307 9.95 32.21 44.15
CA TYR A 307 10.31 31.25 43.12
C TYR A 307 9.49 31.42 41.83
N GLY A 308 10.19 31.76 40.73
CA GLY A 308 9.58 31.86 39.38
C GLY A 308 9.11 33.24 38.94
N LEU A 309 9.17 34.25 39.81
CA LEU A 309 8.79 35.64 39.48
C LEU A 309 9.93 36.64 39.72
N GLU A 310 11.16 36.16 39.90
CA GLU A 310 12.35 36.97 40.20
C GLU A 310 12.63 38.06 39.15
N ALA A 311 12.36 37.76 37.88
CA ALA A 311 12.49 38.72 36.77
C ALA A 311 11.52 39.91 36.93
N GLU A 312 10.30 39.61 37.36
CA GLU A 312 9.25 40.62 37.55
C GLU A 312 9.51 41.42 38.82
N GLN A 313 10.00 40.78 39.88
CA GLN A 313 10.42 41.46 41.11
C GLN A 313 11.58 42.42 40.84
N MET A 314 12.61 41.98 40.11
CA MET A 314 13.74 42.84 39.73
C MET A 314 13.27 44.04 38.89
N ARG A 315 12.37 43.82 37.92
CA ARG A 315 11.79 44.93 37.12
C ARG A 315 10.99 45.91 37.97
N ARG A 316 10.21 45.42 38.94
CA ARG A 316 9.46 46.26 39.88
C ARG A 316 10.40 47.05 40.79
N ASN A 317 11.43 46.43 41.34
CA ASN A 317 12.40 47.09 42.22
C ASN A 317 13.26 48.10 41.47
N ILE A 318 13.67 47.82 40.22
CA ILE A 318 14.37 48.80 39.36
C ILE A 318 13.45 49.98 39.04
N ALA A 319 12.17 49.73 38.74
CA ALA A 319 11.20 50.80 38.50
C ALA A 319 10.97 51.65 39.78
N ALA A 320 10.83 51.01 40.94
CA ALA A 320 10.69 51.69 42.23
C ALA A 320 11.95 52.49 42.59
N ALA A 321 13.15 51.95 42.36
CA ALA A 321 14.41 52.63 42.61
C ALA A 321 14.64 53.82 41.66
N ARG A 322 14.23 53.72 40.40
CA ARG A 322 14.27 54.85 39.45
C ARG A 322 13.33 55.98 39.86
N LEU A 323 12.14 55.63 40.35
CA LEU A 323 11.17 56.59 40.89
C LEU A 323 11.69 57.28 42.15
N GLN A 324 12.35 56.54 43.06
CA GLN A 324 12.97 57.11 44.26
C GLN A 324 14.23 57.94 43.95
N GLY A 325 14.97 57.59 42.89
CA GLY A 325 16.16 58.31 42.43
C GLY A 325 15.88 59.54 41.55
N GLY A 326 14.61 59.93 41.35
CA GLY A 326 14.23 61.12 40.59
C GLY A 326 14.51 61.06 39.08
N GLN A 327 14.79 59.87 38.53
CA GLN A 327 15.02 59.70 37.09
C GLN A 327 13.66 59.47 36.40
N ALA A 328 13.20 60.48 35.65
CA ALA A 328 11.98 60.40 34.85
C ALA A 328 12.10 59.27 33.81
N SER A 329 11.23 58.26 33.93
CA SER A 329 11.10 57.19 32.93
C SER A 329 10.42 57.75 31.69
N MET A 330 10.77 57.25 30.49
CA MET A 330 10.23 57.79 29.22
C MET A 330 8.69 57.69 29.13
N ASP A 331 8.10 56.72 29.82
CA ASP A 331 6.66 56.50 29.93
C ASP A 331 5.99 57.30 31.07
N ASP A 332 6.74 58.18 31.76
CA ASP A 332 6.19 58.96 32.86
C ASP A 332 5.24 60.06 32.34
N PHE A 333 4.28 60.48 33.16
CA PHE A 333 3.29 61.48 32.76
C PHE A 333 3.95 62.79 32.34
N THR A 334 5.01 63.20 33.06
CA THR A 334 5.75 64.44 32.79
C THR A 334 6.50 64.41 31.47
N SER A 335 7.19 63.30 31.15
CA SER A 335 7.93 63.14 29.89
C SER A 335 7.00 63.01 28.68
N MET A 336 5.89 62.25 28.82
CA MET A 336 4.91 62.09 27.75
C MET A 336 4.15 63.40 27.48
N SER A 337 3.82 64.17 28.52
CA SER A 337 3.16 65.47 28.38
C SER A 337 4.08 66.52 27.75
N ALA A 338 5.37 66.52 28.11
CA ALA A 338 6.38 67.39 27.49
C ALA A 338 6.58 67.03 26.01
N ALA A 339 6.72 65.74 25.68
CA ALA A 339 6.84 65.26 24.31
C ALA A 339 5.61 65.62 23.45
N LEU A 340 4.40 65.50 24.02
CA LEU A 340 3.18 65.95 23.36
C LEU A 340 3.14 67.47 23.17
N GLY A 341 3.52 68.26 24.18
CA GLY A 341 3.56 69.72 24.09
C GLY A 341 4.48 70.21 22.98
N GLU A 342 5.65 69.60 22.85
CA GLU A 342 6.59 69.92 21.78
C GLU A 342 6.13 69.43 20.41
N ALA A 343 5.49 68.25 20.32
CA ALA A 343 4.93 67.73 19.07
C ALA A 343 3.70 68.52 18.59
N LEU A 344 2.90 69.07 19.51
CA LEU A 344 1.80 69.98 19.18
C LEU A 344 2.30 71.33 18.64
N GLY A 345 3.49 71.78 19.04
CA GLY A 345 4.12 73.00 18.54
C GLY A 345 3.17 74.20 18.55
N GLY A 346 3.01 74.87 17.40
CA GLY A 346 2.12 76.03 17.24
C GLY A 346 0.62 75.75 17.42
N LEU A 347 0.19 74.48 17.42
CA LEU A 347 -1.19 74.08 17.71
C LEU A 347 -1.53 74.19 19.20
N ALA A 348 -0.53 74.10 20.09
CA ALA A 348 -0.74 74.22 21.53
C ALA A 348 -1.33 75.60 21.91
N GLY A 349 -0.93 76.67 21.21
CA GLY A 349 -1.44 78.03 21.42
C GLY A 349 -2.91 78.23 21.02
N ARG A 350 -3.53 77.28 20.31
CA ARG A 350 -4.94 77.32 19.90
C ARG A 350 -5.89 76.63 20.89
N GLY A 351 -5.40 76.16 22.04
CA GLY A 351 -6.23 75.54 23.08
C GLY A 351 -6.93 74.26 22.63
N VAL A 352 -6.24 73.48 21.80
CA VAL A 352 -6.74 72.29 21.08
C VAL A 352 -7.04 71.11 22.01
N VAL A 353 -6.34 71.02 23.14
CA VAL A 353 -6.51 69.93 24.12
C VAL A 353 -7.67 70.26 25.06
N ALA A 354 -8.68 69.38 25.11
CA ALA A 354 -9.83 69.46 26.02
C ALA A 354 -9.55 68.77 27.36
N SER A 355 -8.89 67.62 27.34
CA SER A 355 -8.48 66.92 28.57
C SER A 355 -7.26 66.03 28.35
N LEU A 356 -6.45 65.88 29.41
CA LEU A 356 -5.33 64.94 29.49
C LEU A 356 -5.61 63.95 30.62
N GLU A 357 -5.59 62.66 30.33
CA GLU A 357 -5.75 61.58 31.31
C GLU A 357 -4.59 60.59 31.16
N TYR A 358 -3.99 60.16 32.27
CA TYR A 358 -2.90 59.18 32.27
C TYR A 358 -3.32 57.92 33.01
N ARG A 359 -3.37 56.80 32.30
CA ARG A 359 -3.66 55.47 32.86
C ARG A 359 -2.81 54.42 32.17
N GLU A 360 -2.39 53.42 32.94
CA GLU A 360 -1.69 52.23 32.43
C GLU A 360 -0.48 52.55 31.52
N ARG A 361 0.33 53.57 31.88
CA ARG A 361 1.49 54.03 31.09
C ARG A 361 1.13 54.52 29.68
N SER A 362 -0.09 55.04 29.53
CA SER A 362 -0.57 55.67 28.31
C SER A 362 -1.19 57.03 28.59
N LEU A 363 -0.94 57.99 27.71
CA LEU A 363 -1.50 59.34 27.79
C LEU A 363 -2.68 59.44 26.82
N ILE A 364 -3.88 59.63 27.36
CA ILE A 364 -5.12 59.80 26.61
C ILE A 364 -5.39 61.30 26.51
N VAL A 365 -5.45 61.81 25.29
CA VAL A 365 -5.66 63.21 24.97
C VAL A 365 -7.00 63.32 24.26
N ARG A 366 -7.93 64.10 24.82
CA ARG A 366 -9.16 64.48 24.11
C ARG A 366 -8.98 65.85 23.53
N LEU A 367 -9.28 66.00 22.25
CA LEU A 367 -9.19 67.25 21.51
C LEU A 367 -10.57 67.89 21.43
N LYS A 368 -10.59 69.22 21.29
CA LYS A 368 -11.82 69.93 20.95
C LYS A 368 -12.21 69.63 19.49
N PRO A 369 -13.52 69.46 19.20
CA PRO A 369 -13.99 69.16 17.84
C PRO A 369 -13.58 70.26 16.84
N ASP A 370 -13.30 69.85 15.61
CA ASP A 370 -12.91 70.69 14.44
C ASP A 370 -11.64 71.54 14.60
N MET A 371 -10.77 71.20 15.56
CA MET A 371 -9.53 71.96 15.81
C MET A 371 -8.25 71.32 15.24
N VAL A 372 -8.34 70.09 14.71
CA VAL A 372 -7.19 69.35 14.15
C VAL A 372 -7.56 68.67 12.84
N ASP A 373 -6.88 69.06 11.77
CA ASP A 373 -6.98 68.40 10.46
C ASP A 373 -6.07 67.17 10.37
N ALA A 374 -6.34 66.28 9.40
CA ALA A 374 -5.55 65.07 9.17
C ALA A 374 -4.04 65.35 8.94
N SER A 375 -3.69 66.50 8.35
CA SER A 375 -2.30 66.93 8.16
C SER A 375 -1.62 67.33 9.48
N ALA A 376 -2.34 68.02 10.36
CA ALA A 376 -1.86 68.39 11.69
C ALA A 376 -1.69 67.16 12.59
N GLN A 377 -2.61 66.19 12.48
CA GLN A 377 -2.48 64.91 13.18
C GLN A 377 -1.26 64.11 12.71
N ALA A 378 -0.98 64.07 11.39
CA ALA A 378 0.21 63.42 10.85
C ALA A 378 1.50 64.07 11.38
N GLN A 379 1.56 65.39 11.44
CA GLN A 379 2.71 66.12 11.97
C GLN A 379 2.96 65.83 13.47
N VAL A 380 1.91 65.79 14.29
CA VAL A 380 2.02 65.44 15.71
C VAL A 380 2.46 63.98 15.87
N ARG A 381 1.94 63.08 15.04
CA ARG A 381 2.33 61.67 15.02
C ARG A 381 3.82 61.51 14.68
N ASP A 382 4.33 62.23 13.70
CA ASP A 382 5.74 62.18 13.31
C ASP A 382 6.66 62.77 14.40
N GLY A 383 6.23 63.88 15.03
CA GLY A 383 6.94 64.47 16.17
C GLY A 383 7.02 63.54 17.39
N LEU A 384 5.95 62.79 17.66
CA LEU A 384 5.93 61.78 18.72
C LEU A 384 6.75 60.54 18.34
N ALA A 385 6.71 60.11 17.08
CA ALA A 385 7.51 58.99 16.58
C ALA A 385 9.02 59.25 16.71
N ALA A 386 9.46 60.49 16.47
CA ALA A 386 10.85 60.91 16.69
C ALA A 386 11.31 60.72 18.16
N ARG A 387 10.36 60.68 19.11
CA ARG A 387 10.59 60.44 20.54
C ARG A 387 10.22 59.03 20.99
N LYS A 388 10.10 58.09 20.06
CA LYS A 388 9.72 56.69 20.34
C LYS A 388 8.36 56.57 21.05
N LEU A 389 7.44 57.51 20.78
CA LEU A 389 6.05 57.44 21.22
C LEU A 389 5.14 57.18 20.01
N ALA A 390 4.18 56.28 20.16
CA ALA A 390 3.18 55.97 19.15
C ALA A 390 1.86 56.64 19.49
N LEU A 391 1.30 57.40 18.53
CA LEU A 391 -0.03 57.99 18.61
C LEU A 391 -1.03 57.12 17.83
N ASN A 392 -2.05 56.62 18.53
CA ASN A 392 -3.17 55.89 17.96
C ASN A 392 -4.48 56.64 18.28
N GLU A 393 -5.32 56.86 17.29
CA GLU A 393 -6.66 57.43 17.52
C GLU A 393 -7.64 56.30 17.87
N THR A 394 -8.19 56.33 19.07
CA THR A 394 -9.12 55.29 19.56
C THR A 394 -10.58 55.62 19.29
N ALA A 395 -10.88 56.91 19.11
CA ALA A 395 -12.18 57.44 18.71
C ALA A 395 -11.94 58.84 18.11
N PRO A 396 -12.88 59.39 17.30
CA PRO A 396 -12.72 60.72 16.71
C PRO A 396 -12.35 61.78 17.76
N GLY A 397 -11.18 62.40 17.62
CA GLY A 397 -10.68 63.41 18.56
C GLY A 397 -10.14 62.87 19.88
N VAL A 398 -9.95 61.54 20.02
CA VAL A 398 -9.36 60.89 21.20
C VAL A 398 -8.08 60.16 20.79
N TRP A 399 -6.94 60.74 21.17
CA TRP A 399 -5.63 60.17 20.91
C TRP A 399 -5.11 59.41 22.12
N LYS A 400 -4.64 58.18 21.90
CA LYS A 400 -3.92 57.37 22.87
C LYS A 400 -2.45 57.33 22.48
N ILE A 401 -1.60 57.87 23.34
CA ILE A 401 -0.15 57.91 23.18
C ILE A 401 0.45 56.82 24.07
N THR A 402 1.30 55.99 23.50
CA THR A 402 1.97 54.88 24.19
C THR A 402 3.46 54.83 23.84
N PRO A 403 4.32 54.29 24.72
CA PRO A 403 5.70 54.00 24.37
C PRO A 403 5.73 53.02 23.19
N ALA A 404 6.53 53.31 22.17
CA ALA A 404 6.70 52.42 21.03
C ALA A 404 7.47 51.17 21.49
N THR A 405 6.75 50.12 21.88
CA THR A 405 7.32 48.82 22.21
C THR A 405 7.91 48.20 20.94
N GLY A 406 9.23 48.31 20.79
CA GLY A 406 10.07 47.49 19.89
C GLY A 406 9.44 47.15 18.53
N ALA A 407 9.35 48.13 17.63
CA ALA A 407 9.37 47.80 16.21
C ALA A 407 10.76 47.22 15.91
N LYS A 408 10.78 45.97 15.43
CA LYS A 408 11.94 45.17 15.04
C LYS A 408 13.11 46.01 14.51
N ALA A 409 14.27 45.88 15.14
CA ALA A 409 15.57 45.94 14.48
C ALA A 409 16.10 44.52 14.41
#